data_AF-A0A0M0J4S9-F1
#
_entry.id   AF-A0A0M0J4S9-F1
#
_cell.length_a   1.000
_cell.length_b   1.000
_cell.length_c   1.000
_cell.angle_alpha   90.00
_cell.angle_beta   90.00
_cell.angle_gamma   90.00
#
_symmetry.space_group_name_H-M   'P 1'
#
loop_
_entity.id
_entity.type
_entity.pdbx_description
1 polymer ?
#
loop_
_entity_poly.entity_id
_entity_poly.type
_entity_poly.pdbx_seq_one_letter_code
_entity_poly.pdbx_strand_id
1 'polypeptide(L)'
;MVALALLPSFASALIITGAAPRQMPRTSAPVMQMLYPDEAAWLTDTLMSRSVENQVQTFGEVNNRGLQIWLHGKWTKFFEEQKEQKQKGRLYDFLNVLRTSGTEDFFVPMPGFRQLSPNNPYLKTAGGRSSQGFTLEIEPPKVGLQLMAVREDLAGVWVQHLERISTLTEPSSNRTQASMAHTISNAAADSQMLRSVATKVAVREMLSDIAHLPSQKEKHEWLSTFVLVTHAKSLTREGDVEVMIQAIGTQPLHIRGKALVDPMEIQRDLLKRTAQVSEKFGKVLPETVATEHATVQTSFLETCLRITNS
;
A
#
# COMPACT_ATOMS: atom_id res chain seq x y z
N MET A 1 -4.18 -53.30 83.43
CA MET A 1 -5.38 -52.84 82.70
C MET A 1 -4.92 -52.23 81.39
N VAL A 2 -5.44 -52.79 80.29
CA VAL A 2 -5.17 -52.44 78.91
C VAL A 2 -5.89 -51.12 78.58
N ALA A 3 -5.23 -50.18 77.92
CA ALA A 3 -5.89 -49.16 77.12
C ALA A 3 -4.94 -48.65 76.03
N LEU A 4 -5.12 -49.25 74.85
CA LEU A 4 -4.64 -48.86 73.54
C LEU A 4 -5.11 -47.41 73.25
N ALA A 5 -4.20 -46.45 73.09
CA ALA A 5 -4.57 -45.12 72.62
C ALA A 5 -4.68 -45.13 71.09
N LEU A 6 -5.89 -45.40 70.62
CA LEU A 6 -6.32 -45.25 69.23
C LEU A 6 -6.37 -43.77 68.84
N LEU A 7 -5.73 -43.44 67.73
CA LEU A 7 -5.86 -42.18 67.01
C LEU A 7 -7.32 -41.95 66.58
N PRO A 8 -7.91 -40.76 66.79
CA PRO A 8 -9.06 -40.33 66.02
C PRO A 8 -8.58 -39.52 64.81
N SER A 9 -8.65 -40.16 63.64
CA SER A 9 -8.69 -39.50 62.34
C SER A 9 -9.97 -38.66 62.26
N PHE A 10 -9.85 -37.34 62.36
CA PHE A 10 -10.89 -36.42 61.93
C PHE A 10 -10.40 -35.65 60.71
N ALA A 11 -10.92 -36.08 59.56
CA ALA A 11 -10.88 -35.37 58.31
C ALA A 11 -11.66 -34.06 58.45
N SER A 12 -10.95 -32.93 58.43
CA SER A 12 -11.58 -31.63 58.20
C SER A 12 -11.92 -31.53 56.71
N ALA A 13 -13.17 -31.84 56.40
CA ALA A 13 -13.80 -31.58 55.12
C ALA A 13 -13.91 -30.06 54.91
N LEU A 14 -13.00 -29.49 54.12
CA LEU A 14 -13.13 -28.15 53.58
C LEU A 14 -14.19 -28.20 52.47
N ILE A 15 -15.41 -27.79 52.81
CA ILE A 15 -16.49 -27.57 51.83
C ILE A 15 -16.12 -26.33 51.02
N ILE A 16 -15.42 -26.52 49.90
CA ILE A 16 -15.35 -25.51 48.83
C ILE A 16 -16.60 -25.69 47.98
N THR A 17 -17.61 -24.89 48.27
CA THR A 17 -18.74 -24.66 47.37
C THR A 17 -18.21 -24.20 46.01
N GLY A 18 -18.63 -24.91 44.97
CA GLY A 18 -18.13 -24.75 43.60
C GLY A 18 -18.20 -23.32 43.08
N ALA A 19 -17.02 -22.78 42.76
CA ALA A 19 -16.86 -21.89 41.63
C ALA A 19 -16.21 -22.73 40.53
N ALA A 20 -16.94 -22.96 39.44
CA ALA A 20 -16.40 -23.59 38.23
C ALA A 20 -15.07 -22.92 37.86
N PRO A 21 -14.05 -23.68 37.40
CA PRO A 21 -12.84 -23.07 36.91
C PRO A 21 -13.24 -22.13 35.77
N ARG A 22 -13.14 -20.81 36.01
CA ARG A 22 -13.18 -19.84 34.93
C ARG A 22 -12.06 -20.25 34.00
N GLN A 23 -12.42 -20.83 32.87
CA GLN A 23 -11.50 -21.00 31.75
C GLN A 23 -10.94 -19.60 31.49
N MET A 24 -9.70 -19.37 31.90
CA MET A 24 -8.93 -18.27 31.34
C MET A 24 -8.98 -18.49 29.83
N PRO A 25 -9.36 -17.48 29.02
CA PRO A 25 -9.19 -17.62 27.59
C PRO A 25 -7.73 -17.95 27.37
N ARG A 26 -7.47 -19.19 26.92
CA ARG A 26 -6.17 -19.59 26.42
C ARG A 26 -5.78 -18.50 25.43
N THR A 27 -4.58 -17.95 25.60
CA THR A 27 -3.92 -17.03 24.67
C THR A 27 -4.40 -17.35 23.26
N SER A 28 -5.27 -16.50 22.71
CA SER A 28 -5.67 -16.61 21.33
C SER A 28 -4.39 -16.54 20.54
N ALA A 29 -4.11 -17.59 19.76
CA ALA A 29 -3.05 -17.54 18.76
C ALA A 29 -3.17 -16.20 18.02
N PRO A 30 -2.06 -15.52 17.68
CA PRO A 30 -2.12 -14.24 16.98
C PRO A 30 -3.07 -14.43 15.81
N VAL A 31 -4.17 -13.68 15.82
CA VAL A 31 -5.08 -13.66 14.69
C VAL A 31 -4.26 -13.00 13.61
N MET A 32 -3.58 -13.81 12.80
CA MET A 32 -3.10 -13.38 11.50
C MET A 32 -4.37 -12.99 10.75
N GLN A 33 -4.74 -11.73 10.86
CA GLN A 33 -5.86 -11.15 10.15
C GLN A 33 -5.60 -11.47 8.68
N MET A 34 -6.45 -12.33 8.12
CA MET A 34 -6.50 -12.58 6.69
C MET A 34 -6.46 -11.22 6.01
N LEU A 35 -5.40 -11.00 5.23
CA LEU A 35 -5.13 -9.85 4.35
C LEU A 35 -6.15 -8.72 4.47
N TYR A 36 -5.76 -7.65 5.14
CA TYR A 36 -6.58 -6.45 5.27
C TYR A 36 -7.10 -5.99 3.88
N PRO A 37 -8.41 -6.13 3.59
CA PRO A 37 -8.93 -5.95 2.24
C PRO A 37 -8.74 -4.51 1.73
N ASP A 38 -8.78 -3.55 2.64
CA ASP A 38 -8.55 -2.14 2.36
C ASP A 38 -7.10 -1.87 1.91
N GLU A 39 -6.12 -2.54 2.50
CA GLU A 39 -4.70 -2.38 2.19
C GLU A 39 -4.31 -3.09 0.90
N ALA A 40 -4.93 -4.23 0.60
CA ALA A 40 -4.79 -4.88 -0.71
C ALA A 40 -5.39 -4.00 -1.83
N ALA A 41 -6.59 -3.45 -1.62
CA ALA A 41 -7.22 -2.52 -2.55
C ALA A 41 -6.40 -1.23 -2.73
N TRP A 42 -5.81 -0.71 -1.65
CA TRP A 42 -4.90 0.44 -1.74
C TRP A 42 -3.65 0.12 -2.56
N LEU A 43 -3.08 -1.09 -2.41
CA LEU A 43 -1.87 -1.50 -3.10
C LEU A 43 -2.11 -1.59 -4.62
N THR A 44 -3.24 -2.18 -5.04
CA THR A 44 -3.59 -2.31 -6.47
C THR A 44 -3.90 -0.96 -7.11
N ASP A 45 -4.63 -0.08 -6.41
CA ASP A 45 -4.95 1.28 -6.87
C ASP A 45 -3.69 2.15 -6.99
N THR A 46 -2.79 2.05 -6.01
CA THR A 46 -1.53 2.80 -6.03
C THR A 46 -0.63 2.29 -7.15
N LEU A 47 -0.55 0.96 -7.35
CA LEU A 47 0.18 0.37 -8.46
C LEU A 47 -0.35 0.89 -9.80
N MET A 48 -1.67 0.94 -9.97
CA MET A 48 -2.30 1.44 -11.19
C MET A 48 -1.98 2.92 -11.44
N SER A 49 -2.12 3.76 -10.40
CA SER A 49 -1.81 5.18 -10.49
C SER A 49 -0.35 5.42 -10.88
N ARG A 50 0.58 4.68 -10.26
CA ARG A 50 2.01 4.74 -10.57
C ARG A 50 2.34 4.23 -11.97
N SER A 51 1.62 3.23 -12.46
CA SER A 51 1.77 2.73 -13.83
C SER A 51 1.41 3.81 -14.84
N VAL A 52 0.32 4.55 -14.60
CA VAL A 52 -0.09 5.68 -15.45
C VAL A 52 0.93 6.82 -15.37
N GLU A 53 1.39 7.19 -14.18
CA GLU A 53 2.44 8.20 -14.01
C GLU A 53 3.71 7.86 -14.81
N ASN A 54 4.19 6.61 -14.69
CA ASN A 54 5.36 6.13 -15.41
C ASN A 54 5.14 6.15 -16.94
N GLN A 55 3.97 5.75 -17.41
CA GLN A 55 3.66 5.76 -18.85
C GLN A 55 3.56 7.19 -19.40
N VAL A 56 2.93 8.11 -18.66
CA VAL A 56 2.85 9.53 -19.01
C VAL A 56 4.24 10.16 -19.06
N GLN A 57 5.11 9.84 -18.09
CA GLN A 57 6.50 10.31 -18.09
C GLN A 57 7.26 9.75 -19.30
N THR A 58 7.14 8.44 -19.57
CA THR A 58 7.78 7.77 -20.71
C THR A 58 7.36 8.40 -22.03
N PHE A 59 6.07 8.70 -22.22
CA PHE A 59 5.60 9.44 -23.40
C PHE A 59 6.22 10.84 -23.53
N GLY A 60 6.45 11.53 -22.41
CA GLY A 60 7.19 12.79 -22.39
C GLY A 60 8.64 12.63 -22.85
N GLU A 61 9.34 11.60 -22.35
CA GLU A 61 10.75 11.33 -22.66
C GLU A 61 10.97 10.97 -24.13
N VAL A 62 10.05 10.22 -24.75
CA VAL A 62 10.11 9.89 -26.19
C VAL A 62 9.49 10.97 -27.10
N ASN A 63 9.21 12.17 -26.56
CA ASN A 63 8.57 13.29 -27.26
C ASN A 63 7.18 12.98 -27.86
N ASN A 64 6.46 11.97 -27.34
CA ASN A 64 5.09 11.67 -27.74
C ASN A 64 4.09 12.50 -26.92
N ARG A 65 4.14 13.82 -27.12
CA ARG A 65 3.34 14.80 -26.38
C ARG A 65 1.83 14.60 -26.54
N GLY A 66 1.39 14.11 -27.70
CA GLY A 66 -0.03 13.83 -27.96
C GLY A 66 -0.58 12.76 -27.01
N LEU A 67 0.06 11.58 -26.99
CA LEU A 67 -0.33 10.50 -26.06
C LEU A 67 -0.14 10.90 -24.60
N GLN A 68 0.89 11.68 -24.27
CA GLN A 68 1.12 12.19 -22.92
C GLN A 68 -0.07 13.01 -22.41
N ILE A 69 -0.48 14.05 -23.16
CA ILE A 69 -1.58 14.94 -22.77
C ILE A 69 -2.90 14.15 -22.74
N TRP A 70 -3.11 13.31 -23.75
CA TRP A 70 -4.32 12.51 -23.86
C TRP A 70 -4.49 11.52 -22.69
N LEU A 71 -3.45 10.72 -22.40
CA LEU A 71 -3.51 9.71 -21.33
C LEU A 71 -3.70 10.38 -19.97
N HIS A 72 -2.94 11.46 -19.71
CA HIS A 72 -3.11 12.24 -18.49
C HIS A 72 -4.56 12.76 -18.37
N GLY A 73 -5.11 13.36 -19.43
CA GLY A 73 -6.47 13.88 -19.43
C GLY A 73 -7.55 12.81 -19.24
N LYS A 74 -7.43 11.64 -19.89
CA LYS A 74 -8.36 10.51 -19.71
C LYS A 74 -8.27 9.94 -18.30
N TRP A 75 -7.06 9.78 -17.77
CA TRP A 75 -6.83 9.29 -16.42
C TRP A 75 -7.39 10.24 -15.36
N THR A 76 -7.12 11.54 -15.45
CA THR A 76 -7.61 12.52 -14.46
C THR A 76 -9.14 12.49 -14.38
N LYS A 77 -9.84 12.46 -15.52
CA LYS A 77 -11.30 12.36 -15.56
C LYS A 77 -11.81 11.08 -14.91
N PHE A 78 -11.26 9.93 -15.31
CA PHE A 78 -11.62 8.64 -14.73
C PHE A 78 -11.38 8.60 -13.21
N PHE A 79 -10.24 9.13 -12.75
CA PHE A 79 -9.88 9.16 -11.34
C PHE A 79 -10.82 10.04 -10.52
N GLU A 80 -11.25 11.19 -11.06
CA GLU A 80 -12.25 12.06 -10.43
C GLU A 80 -13.61 11.35 -10.31
N GLU A 81 -14.08 10.67 -11.37
CA GLU A 81 -15.32 9.90 -11.36
C GLU A 81 -15.28 8.76 -10.32
N GLN A 82 -14.17 8.01 -10.23
CA GLN A 82 -14.00 6.95 -9.25
C GLN A 82 -13.96 7.48 -7.81
N LYS A 83 -13.33 8.64 -7.61
CA LYS A 83 -13.27 9.30 -6.31
C LYS A 83 -14.66 9.75 -5.84
N GLU A 84 -15.49 10.25 -6.74
CA GLU A 84 -16.89 10.59 -6.45
C GLU A 84 -17.71 9.34 -6.05
N GLN A 85 -17.46 8.22 -6.72
CA GLN A 85 -18.12 6.94 -6.44
C GLN A 85 -17.61 6.24 -5.17
N LYS A 86 -16.53 6.73 -4.55
CA LYS A 86 -15.88 6.16 -3.35
C LYS A 86 -15.54 4.67 -3.48
N GLN A 87 -15.28 4.19 -4.69
CA GLN A 87 -14.91 2.80 -4.93
C GLN A 87 -13.40 2.63 -4.73
N LYS A 88 -13.00 1.70 -3.86
CA LYS A 88 -11.59 1.35 -3.61
C LYS A 88 -11.21 0.09 -4.38
N GLY A 89 -9.97 -0.02 -4.81
CA GLY A 89 -9.40 -1.21 -5.47
C GLY A 89 -9.89 -1.43 -6.89
N ARG A 90 -10.45 -0.39 -7.52
CA ARG A 90 -11.08 -0.46 -8.86
C ARG A 90 -10.41 0.44 -9.89
N LEU A 91 -9.27 1.05 -9.57
CA LEU A 91 -8.58 1.87 -10.55
C LEU A 91 -8.08 1.05 -11.75
N TYR A 92 -7.89 -0.27 -11.59
CA TYR A 92 -7.56 -1.17 -12.71
C TYR A 92 -8.67 -1.22 -13.78
N ASP A 93 -9.93 -0.86 -13.46
CA ASP A 93 -11.04 -0.80 -14.42
C ASP A 93 -10.77 0.21 -15.54
N PHE A 94 -9.86 1.17 -15.33
CA PHE A 94 -9.39 2.07 -16.38
C PHE A 94 -8.81 1.29 -17.57
N LEU A 95 -8.15 0.15 -17.34
CA LEU A 95 -7.66 -0.72 -18.42
C LEU A 95 -8.82 -1.27 -19.24
N ASN A 96 -9.93 -1.64 -18.60
CA ASN A 96 -11.13 -2.09 -19.30
C ASN A 96 -11.72 -0.96 -20.15
N VAL A 97 -11.82 0.26 -19.59
CA VAL A 97 -12.27 1.46 -20.33
C VAL A 97 -11.43 1.69 -21.59
N LEU A 98 -10.10 1.62 -21.48
CA LEU A 98 -9.21 1.78 -22.62
C LEU A 98 -9.38 0.65 -23.65
N ARG A 99 -9.58 -0.59 -23.21
CA ARG A 99 -9.70 -1.76 -24.09
C ARG A 99 -11.01 -1.80 -24.87
N THR A 100 -12.10 -1.31 -24.29
CA THR A 100 -13.42 -1.25 -24.96
C THR A 100 -13.65 0.03 -25.75
N SER A 101 -12.75 1.01 -25.64
CA SER A 101 -12.84 2.27 -26.38
C SER A 101 -12.45 2.08 -27.85
N GLY A 102 -13.19 2.72 -28.76
CA GLY A 102 -12.84 2.79 -30.17
C GLY A 102 -11.68 3.76 -30.44
N THR A 103 -11.16 3.73 -31.66
CA THR A 103 -10.19 4.72 -32.15
C THR A 103 -10.77 6.12 -32.07
N GLU A 104 -9.96 7.10 -31.66
CA GLU A 104 -10.40 8.48 -31.52
C GLU A 104 -9.36 9.48 -32.05
N ASP A 105 -9.85 10.52 -32.72
CA ASP A 105 -9.04 11.64 -33.17
C ASP A 105 -8.86 12.66 -32.04
N PHE A 106 -7.62 12.93 -31.68
CA PHE A 106 -7.26 13.85 -30.60
C PHE A 106 -6.47 15.05 -31.12
N PHE A 107 -6.97 16.25 -30.86
CA PHE A 107 -6.26 17.49 -31.22
C PHE A 107 -5.19 17.84 -30.18
N VAL A 108 -3.94 17.89 -30.63
CA VAL A 108 -2.78 18.24 -29.80
C VAL A 108 -2.44 19.72 -29.98
N PRO A 109 -2.63 20.57 -28.96
CA PRO A 109 -2.25 21.97 -29.06
C PRO A 109 -0.72 22.10 -29.05
N MET A 110 -0.18 22.80 -30.04
CA MET A 110 1.23 23.20 -30.01
C MET A 110 1.36 24.51 -29.23
N PRO A 111 2.37 24.64 -28.35
CA PRO A 111 2.68 25.93 -27.76
C PRO A 111 3.09 26.87 -28.89
N GLY A 112 2.20 27.82 -29.22
CA GLY A 112 2.52 28.90 -30.13
C GLY A 112 3.70 29.71 -29.58
N PHE A 113 4.52 30.25 -30.47
CA PHE A 113 5.62 31.13 -30.10
C PHE A 113 5.06 32.32 -29.30
N ARG A 114 5.48 32.48 -28.03
CA ARG A 114 5.17 33.70 -27.27
C ARG A 114 5.86 34.87 -27.96
N GLN A 115 5.06 35.78 -28.49
CA GLN A 115 5.57 37.02 -29.09
C GLN A 115 6.43 37.78 -28.09
N LEU A 116 7.63 38.19 -28.51
CA LEU A 116 8.46 39.15 -27.78
C LEU A 116 8.10 40.62 -28.10
N SER A 117 7.19 40.85 -29.06
CA SER A 117 6.77 42.20 -29.48
C SER A 117 5.25 42.32 -29.55
N PRO A 118 4.63 43.22 -28.76
CA PRO A 118 3.23 43.58 -28.93
C PRO A 118 3.00 44.18 -30.33
N ASN A 119 1.97 43.76 -31.05
CA ASN A 119 1.56 44.24 -32.39
C ASN A 119 2.45 43.84 -33.60
N ASN A 120 2.77 42.55 -33.79
CA ASN A 120 3.33 42.11 -35.07
C ASN A 120 2.23 42.09 -36.19
N PRO A 121 2.30 42.96 -37.22
CA PRO A 121 1.28 43.08 -38.26
C PRO A 121 1.28 41.92 -39.28
N TYR A 122 2.31 41.08 -39.31
CA TYR A 122 2.40 39.90 -40.19
C TYR A 122 1.52 38.72 -39.74
N LEU A 123 0.79 38.85 -38.62
CA LEU A 123 -0.13 37.81 -38.12
C LEU A 123 -1.57 37.95 -38.64
N LYS A 124 -1.83 38.88 -39.57
CA LYS A 124 -3.14 39.00 -40.19
C LYS A 124 -3.37 37.89 -41.23
N THR A 125 -3.74 36.70 -40.75
CA THR A 125 -4.60 35.71 -41.46
C THR A 125 -4.96 34.53 -40.54
N ALA A 126 -5.57 34.83 -39.39
CA ALA A 126 -6.53 33.94 -38.75
C ALA A 126 -7.46 34.79 -37.90
N GLY A 127 -8.53 35.30 -38.52
CA GLY A 127 -9.64 35.87 -37.76
C GLY A 127 -10.22 34.78 -36.85
N GLY A 128 -10.09 34.97 -35.54
CA GLY A 128 -10.45 33.97 -34.53
C GLY A 128 -9.25 33.12 -34.15
N ARG A 129 -9.02 32.98 -32.84
CA ARG A 129 -7.97 32.17 -32.21
C ARG A 129 -7.86 30.77 -32.84
N SER A 130 -7.10 30.60 -33.92
CA SER A 130 -6.77 29.27 -34.42
C SER A 130 -5.69 28.72 -33.51
N SER A 131 -6.07 27.79 -32.65
CA SER A 131 -5.10 26.99 -31.90
C SER A 131 -4.22 26.28 -32.92
N GLN A 132 -2.94 26.65 -33.02
CA GLN A 132 -1.98 25.88 -33.79
C GLN A 132 -1.84 24.50 -33.12
N GLY A 133 -1.93 23.44 -33.91
CA GLY A 133 -1.87 22.06 -33.42
C GLY A 133 -2.00 21.07 -34.56
N PHE A 134 -1.96 19.79 -34.22
CA PHE A 134 -2.16 18.68 -35.15
C PHE A 134 -3.15 17.68 -34.55
N THR A 135 -3.87 16.97 -35.42
CA THR A 135 -4.73 15.86 -35.00
C THR A 135 -3.91 14.58 -34.98
N LEU A 136 -4.03 13.81 -33.91
CA LEU A 136 -3.42 12.51 -33.74
C LEU A 136 -4.53 11.47 -33.63
N GLU A 137 -4.50 10.45 -34.47
CA GLU A 137 -5.35 9.27 -34.32
C GLU A 137 -4.77 8.42 -33.17
N ILE A 138 -5.58 8.20 -32.14
CA ILE A 138 -5.20 7.43 -30.95
C ILE A 138 -6.02 6.15 -30.94
N GLU A 139 -5.34 5.04 -30.68
CA GLU A 139 -5.95 3.74 -30.43
C GLU A 139 -5.86 3.41 -28.93
N PRO A 140 -6.89 3.73 -28.12
CA PRO A 140 -6.89 3.47 -26.69
C PRO A 140 -6.59 2.00 -26.32
N PRO A 141 -7.04 0.98 -27.07
CA PRO A 141 -6.71 -0.41 -26.78
C PRO A 141 -5.20 -0.71 -26.84
N LYS A 142 -4.45 -0.07 -27.74
CA LYS A 142 -2.99 -0.20 -27.82
C LYS A 142 -2.32 0.42 -26.59
N VAL A 143 -2.79 1.59 -26.15
CA VAL A 143 -2.28 2.23 -24.92
C VAL A 143 -2.62 1.40 -23.70
N GLY A 144 -3.81 0.79 -23.64
CA GLY A 144 -4.20 -0.13 -22.58
C GLY A 144 -3.26 -1.34 -22.46
N LEU A 145 -2.86 -1.95 -23.57
CA LEU A 145 -1.88 -3.05 -23.57
C LEU A 145 -0.49 -2.61 -23.10
N GLN A 146 -0.02 -1.44 -23.53
CA GLN A 146 1.24 -0.86 -23.04
C GLN A 146 1.18 -0.62 -21.52
N LEU A 147 0.05 -0.12 -21.03
CA LEU A 147 -0.14 0.16 -19.61
C LEU A 147 -0.21 -1.11 -18.76
N MET A 148 -0.78 -2.20 -19.29
CA MET A 148 -0.73 -3.52 -18.65
C MET A 148 0.72 -4.02 -18.50
N ALA A 149 1.53 -3.89 -19.54
CA ALA A 149 2.95 -4.28 -19.50
C ALA A 149 3.73 -3.44 -18.47
N VAL A 150 3.57 -2.12 -18.47
CA VAL A 150 4.20 -1.24 -17.46
C VAL A 150 3.77 -1.60 -16.04
N ARG A 151 2.50 -1.98 -15.87
CA ARG A 151 1.98 -2.39 -14.58
C ARG A 151 2.57 -3.71 -14.08
N GLU A 152 2.72 -4.70 -14.97
CA GLU A 152 3.41 -5.96 -14.69
C GLU A 152 4.87 -5.73 -14.29
N ASP A 153 5.60 -4.93 -15.06
CA ASP A 153 6.99 -4.59 -14.76
C ASP A 153 7.12 -3.88 -13.40
N LEU A 154 6.27 -2.90 -13.13
CA LEU A 154 6.27 -2.17 -11.86
C LEU A 154 5.91 -3.08 -10.68
N ALA A 155 4.95 -3.99 -10.85
CA ALA A 155 4.62 -4.99 -9.85
C ALA A 155 5.83 -5.87 -9.53
N GLY A 156 6.59 -6.31 -10.54
CA GLY A 156 7.84 -7.04 -10.37
C GLY A 156 8.89 -6.27 -9.56
N VAL A 157 9.06 -4.98 -9.84
CA VAL A 157 9.95 -4.09 -9.05
C VAL A 157 9.49 -3.99 -7.60
N TRP A 158 8.19 -3.83 -7.36
CA TRP A 158 7.64 -3.75 -6.01
C TRP A 158 7.78 -5.06 -5.23
N VAL A 159 7.65 -6.22 -5.88
CA VAL A 159 7.94 -7.53 -5.26
C VAL A 159 9.39 -7.58 -4.79
N GLN A 160 10.36 -7.15 -5.60
CA GLN A 160 11.76 -7.10 -5.18
C GLN A 160 11.98 -6.17 -3.97
N HIS A 161 11.28 -5.04 -3.91
CA HIS A 161 11.32 -4.16 -2.74
C HIS A 161 10.73 -4.83 -1.50
N LEU A 162 9.60 -5.53 -1.63
CA LEU A 162 8.95 -6.25 -0.54
C LEU A 162 9.81 -7.40 -0.02
N GLU A 163 10.49 -8.13 -0.89
CA GLU A 163 11.49 -9.15 -0.53
C GLU A 163 12.67 -8.55 0.24
N ARG A 164 13.19 -7.39 -0.20
CA ARG A 164 14.23 -6.68 0.55
C ARG A 164 13.73 -6.30 1.94
N ILE A 165 12.49 -5.81 2.05
CA ILE A 165 11.90 -5.43 3.34
C ILE A 165 11.69 -6.64 4.25
N SER A 166 11.30 -7.81 3.72
CA SER A 166 11.11 -9.02 4.52
C SER A 166 12.40 -9.55 5.16
N THR A 167 13.56 -9.23 4.58
CA THR A 167 14.88 -9.56 5.15
C THR A 167 15.42 -8.53 6.14
N LEU A 168 14.73 -7.40 6.34
CA LEU A 168 15.10 -6.36 7.31
C LEU A 168 14.56 -6.69 8.71
N THR A 169 15.18 -7.67 9.38
CA THR A 169 14.80 -8.06 10.76
C THR A 169 15.58 -7.33 11.86
N GLU A 170 16.58 -6.51 11.48
CA GLU A 170 17.41 -5.74 12.41
C GLU A 170 17.44 -4.25 12.00
N PRO A 171 17.52 -3.32 12.97
CA PRO A 171 17.64 -1.89 12.68
C PRO A 171 18.97 -1.58 11.96
N SER A 172 18.95 -0.55 11.12
CA SER A 172 20.01 -0.26 10.14
C SER A 172 21.34 0.23 10.71
N SER A 173 21.49 0.36 12.04
CA SER A 173 22.68 0.90 12.70
C SER A 173 23.99 0.15 12.39
N ASN A 174 23.90 -1.07 11.85
CA ASN A 174 25.05 -1.90 11.46
C ASN A 174 25.20 -2.11 9.94
N ARG A 175 24.29 -1.57 9.11
CA ARG A 175 24.42 -1.67 7.64
C ARG A 175 25.13 -0.43 7.12
N THR A 176 26.40 -0.60 6.78
CA THR A 176 27.10 0.31 5.86
C THR A 176 26.16 0.64 4.71
N GLN A 177 25.99 1.93 4.44
CA GLN A 177 25.18 2.51 3.36
C GLN A 177 25.71 2.15 1.95
N ALA A 178 26.32 1.00 1.78
CA ALA A 178 26.88 0.48 0.54
C ALA A 178 25.83 -0.33 -0.23
N SER A 179 24.69 0.28 -0.55
CA SER A 179 23.79 -0.13 -1.64
C SER A 179 22.70 0.92 -1.93
N MET A 180 22.98 2.22 -1.72
CA MET A 180 22.07 3.30 -2.12
C MET A 180 22.60 4.07 -3.34
N ALA A 181 23.35 3.40 -4.21
CA ALA A 181 23.59 3.88 -5.56
C ALA A 181 22.84 2.98 -6.53
N HIS A 182 21.67 3.42 -6.98
CA HIS A 182 21.26 3.35 -8.39
C HIS A 182 19.97 4.17 -8.61
N THR A 183 20.18 5.37 -9.16
CA THR A 183 19.43 5.90 -10.32
C THR A 183 17.97 5.44 -10.45
N ILE A 184 17.07 6.06 -9.69
CA ILE A 184 15.69 6.49 -10.04
C ILE A 184 15.08 7.03 -8.74
N SER A 185 14.79 8.34 -8.68
CA SER A 185 14.14 9.01 -7.52
C SER A 185 12.88 8.28 -7.02
N ASN A 186 12.18 7.60 -7.92
CA ASN A 186 10.95 6.86 -7.62
C ASN A 186 11.18 5.52 -6.88
N ALA A 187 12.31 4.83 -7.06
CA ALA A 187 12.52 3.50 -6.48
C ALA A 187 12.72 3.56 -4.95
N ALA A 188 13.44 4.56 -4.47
CA ALA A 188 13.58 4.81 -3.04
C ALA A 188 12.23 5.22 -2.40
N ALA A 189 11.48 6.08 -3.09
CA ALA A 189 10.15 6.50 -2.64
C ALA A 189 9.15 5.35 -2.59
N ASP A 190 9.15 4.45 -3.58
CA ASP A 190 8.30 3.26 -3.62
C ASP A 190 8.69 2.27 -2.52
N SER A 191 9.99 2.02 -2.32
CA SER A 191 10.47 1.17 -1.23
C SER A 191 10.04 1.71 0.14
N GLN A 192 10.16 3.02 0.35
CA GLN A 192 9.75 3.66 1.61
C GLN A 192 8.23 3.64 1.80
N MET A 193 7.47 3.88 0.73
CA MET A 193 6.02 3.76 0.74
C MET A 193 5.57 2.34 1.13
N LEU A 194 6.10 1.30 0.47
CA LEU A 194 5.78 -0.10 0.75
C LEU A 194 6.13 -0.48 2.19
N ARG A 195 7.31 -0.04 2.67
CA ARG A 195 7.73 -0.24 4.06
C ARG A 195 6.79 0.45 5.04
N SER A 196 6.35 1.68 4.73
CA SER A 196 5.43 2.44 5.59
C SER A 196 4.08 1.76 5.76
N VAL A 197 3.54 1.17 4.68
CA VAL A 197 2.26 0.46 4.72
C VAL A 197 2.39 -0.88 5.43
N ALA A 198 3.44 -1.66 5.13
CA ALA A 198 3.71 -2.90 5.86
C ALA A 198 3.86 -2.65 7.37
N THR A 199 4.54 -1.57 7.75
CA THR A 199 4.71 -1.18 9.15
C THR A 199 3.41 -0.71 9.78
N LYS A 200 2.59 0.08 9.07
CA LYS A 200 1.24 0.47 9.54
C LYS A 200 0.36 -0.73 9.85
N VAL A 201 0.37 -1.72 8.95
CA VAL A 201 -0.36 -2.97 9.12
C VAL A 201 0.19 -3.75 10.32
N ALA A 202 1.51 -3.90 10.42
CA ALA A 202 2.14 -4.57 11.56
C ALA A 202 1.80 -3.91 12.91
N VAL A 203 1.76 -2.57 12.96
CA VAL A 203 1.35 -1.81 14.15
C VAL A 203 -0.12 -2.05 14.47
N ARG A 204 -1.00 -2.07 13.46
CA ARG A 204 -2.43 -2.38 13.65
C ARG A 204 -2.64 -3.81 14.16
N GLU A 205 -1.95 -4.80 13.60
CA GLU A 205 -1.95 -6.19 14.09
C GLU A 205 -1.49 -6.25 15.54
N MET A 206 -0.37 -5.60 15.86
CA MET A 206 0.20 -5.59 17.20
C MET A 206 -0.72 -4.89 18.21
N LEU A 207 -1.30 -3.75 17.87
CA LEU A 207 -2.27 -3.05 18.73
C LEU A 207 -3.54 -3.87 18.92
N SER A 208 -4.05 -4.51 17.86
CA SER A 208 -5.18 -5.43 17.95
C SER A 208 -4.88 -6.57 18.93
N ASP A 209 -3.74 -7.25 18.79
CA ASP A 209 -3.33 -8.34 19.69
C ASP A 209 -3.26 -7.87 21.16
N ILE A 210 -2.68 -6.69 21.40
CA ILE A 210 -2.54 -6.12 22.75
C ILE A 210 -3.91 -5.70 23.31
N ALA A 211 -4.83 -5.19 22.49
CA ALA A 211 -6.14 -4.73 22.93
C ALA A 211 -7.00 -5.86 23.53
N HIS A 212 -6.76 -7.12 23.14
CA HIS A 212 -7.42 -8.30 23.73
C HIS A 212 -6.91 -8.66 25.13
N LEU A 213 -5.85 -8.02 25.61
CA LEU A 213 -5.23 -8.26 26.92
C LEU A 213 -5.45 -7.06 27.85
N PRO A 214 -6.43 -7.09 28.76
CA PRO A 214 -6.72 -5.97 29.66
C PRO A 214 -5.54 -5.55 30.54
N SER A 215 -4.63 -6.48 30.85
CA SER A 215 -3.40 -6.23 31.61
C SER A 215 -2.34 -5.43 30.85
N GLN A 216 -2.53 -5.20 29.55
CA GLN A 216 -1.60 -4.51 28.66
C GLN A 216 -2.16 -3.18 28.13
N LYS A 217 -3.23 -2.67 28.75
CA LYS A 217 -3.90 -1.44 28.32
C LYS A 217 -2.93 -0.25 28.23
N GLU A 218 -2.05 -0.09 29.22
CA GLU A 218 -1.08 1.00 29.25
C GLU A 218 0.01 0.85 28.18
N LYS A 219 0.40 -0.38 27.84
CA LYS A 219 1.30 -0.69 26.71
C LYS A 219 0.64 -0.34 25.37
N HIS A 220 -0.65 -0.67 25.21
CA HIS A 220 -1.44 -0.30 24.03
C HIS A 220 -1.52 1.22 23.87
N GLU A 221 -1.91 1.94 24.93
CA GLU A 221 -2.03 3.40 24.89
C GLU A 221 -0.71 4.08 24.55
N TRP A 222 0.40 3.61 25.15
CA TRP A 222 1.73 4.11 24.81
C TRP A 222 2.10 3.85 23.35
N LEU A 223 1.98 2.61 22.87
CA LEU A 223 2.36 2.24 21.51
C LEU A 223 1.51 3.00 20.48
N SER A 224 0.21 3.10 20.72
CA SER A 224 -0.72 3.83 19.85
C SER A 224 -0.35 5.31 19.78
N THR A 225 -0.03 5.95 20.91
CA THR A 225 0.35 7.36 20.95
C THR A 225 1.70 7.58 20.28
N PHE A 226 2.70 6.76 20.61
CA PHE A 226 4.05 6.87 20.08
C PHE A 226 4.05 6.74 18.55
N VAL A 227 3.41 5.69 18.03
CA VAL A 227 3.47 5.37 16.61
C VAL A 227 2.45 6.16 15.78
N LEU A 228 1.20 6.24 16.23
CA LEU A 228 0.10 6.82 15.45
C LEU A 228 -0.09 8.33 15.67
N VAL A 229 0.52 8.91 16.71
CA VAL A 229 0.44 10.36 16.99
C VAL A 229 1.82 11.00 16.85
N THR A 230 2.79 10.59 17.67
CA THR A 230 4.13 11.23 17.70
C THR A 230 4.91 10.99 16.40
N HIS A 231 4.86 9.76 15.87
CA HIS A 231 5.58 9.36 14.66
C HIS A 231 4.67 9.13 13.44
N ALA A 232 3.46 9.70 13.43
CA ALA A 232 2.51 9.52 12.32
C ALA A 232 3.12 9.89 10.95
N LYS A 233 3.94 10.96 10.91
CA LYS A 233 4.63 11.43 9.71
C LYS A 233 5.66 10.42 9.18
N SER A 234 6.33 9.67 10.06
CA SER A 234 7.29 8.64 9.69
C SER A 234 6.66 7.49 8.91
N LEU A 235 5.35 7.26 9.10
CA LEU A 235 4.59 6.23 8.40
C LEU A 235 3.99 6.73 7.07
N THR A 236 4.52 7.81 6.49
CA THR A 236 4.08 8.33 5.20
C THR A 236 5.11 8.04 4.10
N ARG A 237 4.73 8.25 2.84
CA ARG A 237 5.62 8.08 1.67
C ARG A 237 6.86 8.97 1.75
N GLU A 238 6.73 10.16 2.32
CA GLU A 238 7.83 11.14 2.48
C GLU A 238 8.51 11.03 3.86
N GLY A 239 7.96 10.20 4.75
CA GLY A 239 8.53 9.97 6.08
C GLY A 239 9.71 9.02 6.04
N ASP A 240 10.22 8.71 7.23
CA ASP A 240 11.23 7.67 7.42
C ASP A 240 10.78 6.71 8.53
N VAL A 241 10.54 5.46 8.12
CA VAL A 241 10.09 4.39 9.02
C VAL A 241 11.25 3.94 9.91
N GLU A 242 12.48 3.97 9.39
CA GLU A 242 13.67 3.59 10.14
C GLU A 242 13.87 4.54 11.32
N VAL A 243 13.69 5.84 11.12
CA VAL A 243 13.77 6.84 12.21
C VAL A 243 12.77 6.53 13.32
N MET A 244 11.54 6.15 12.98
CA MET A 244 10.56 5.74 13.98
C MET A 244 10.98 4.46 14.70
N ILE A 245 11.42 3.43 13.96
CA ILE A 245 11.85 2.15 14.53
C ILE A 245 13.04 2.37 15.47
N GLN A 246 14.02 3.19 15.09
CA GLN A 246 15.14 3.56 15.94
C GLN A 246 14.70 4.36 17.17
N ALA A 247 13.76 5.31 16.99
CA ALA A 247 13.21 6.09 18.09
C ALA A 247 12.49 5.23 19.15
N ILE A 248 11.90 4.10 18.75
CA ILE A 248 11.36 3.10 19.70
C ILE A 248 12.50 2.46 20.49
N GLY A 249 13.53 1.97 19.81
CA GLY A 249 14.65 1.26 20.44
C GLY A 249 15.51 2.13 21.36
N THR A 250 15.52 3.46 21.18
CA THR A 250 16.25 4.38 22.06
C THR A 250 15.49 4.76 23.33
N GLN A 251 14.20 4.39 23.45
CA GLN A 251 13.44 4.64 24.67
C GLN A 251 13.92 3.72 25.80
N PRO A 252 14.08 4.24 27.03
CA PRO A 252 14.44 3.41 28.17
C PRO A 252 13.28 2.47 28.55
N LEU A 253 13.63 1.35 29.18
CA LEU A 253 12.68 0.48 29.86
C LEU A 253 11.90 1.30 30.90
N HIS A 254 10.57 1.19 30.89
CA HIS A 254 9.76 1.99 31.79
C HIS A 254 8.48 1.26 32.20
N ILE A 255 7.91 1.68 33.34
CA ILE A 255 6.67 1.12 33.88
C ILE A 255 5.57 2.17 33.65
N ARG A 256 4.44 1.75 33.06
CA ARG A 256 3.22 2.57 32.97
C ARG A 256 2.06 1.85 33.63
N GLY A 257 1.48 2.48 34.66
CA GLY A 257 0.44 1.86 35.46
C GLY A 257 0.94 0.54 36.05
N LYS A 258 0.35 -0.57 35.63
CA LYS A 258 0.73 -1.93 36.08
C LYS A 258 1.57 -2.72 35.05
N ALA A 259 1.87 -2.13 33.89
CA ALA A 259 2.56 -2.80 32.81
C ALA A 259 4.03 -2.37 32.72
N LEU A 260 4.93 -3.36 32.58
CA LEU A 260 6.31 -3.12 32.16
C LEU A 260 6.32 -2.98 30.63
N VAL A 261 6.83 -1.85 30.15
CA VAL A 261 6.99 -1.58 28.71
C VAL A 261 8.48 -1.71 28.39
N ASP A 262 8.81 -2.73 27.60
CA ASP A 262 10.14 -2.93 26.99
C ASP A 262 10.12 -2.45 25.53
N PRO A 263 10.66 -1.25 25.25
CA PRO A 263 10.68 -0.71 23.88
C PRO A 263 11.56 -1.53 22.93
N MET A 264 12.62 -2.18 23.42
CA MET A 264 13.50 -3.01 22.59
C MET A 264 12.80 -4.29 22.15
N GLU A 265 12.01 -4.91 23.03
CA GLU A 265 11.14 -6.03 22.68
C GLU A 265 10.12 -5.61 21.61
N ILE A 266 9.44 -4.49 21.83
CA ILE A 266 8.45 -3.92 20.89
C ILE A 266 9.08 -3.63 19.53
N GLN A 267 10.30 -3.08 19.49
CA GLN A 267 11.02 -2.79 18.25
C GLN A 267 11.30 -4.06 17.44
N ARG A 268 11.80 -5.12 18.10
CA ARG A 268 12.09 -6.41 17.44
C ARG A 268 10.82 -7.07 16.93
N ASP A 269 9.76 -7.07 17.74
CA ASP A 269 8.46 -7.62 17.34
C ASP A 269 7.87 -6.86 16.16
N LEU A 270 7.97 -5.53 16.16
CA LEU A 270 7.51 -4.69 15.06
C LEU A 270 8.28 -4.95 13.76
N LEU A 271 9.61 -5.10 13.83
CA LEU A 271 10.45 -5.45 12.67
C LEU A 271 10.04 -6.81 12.11
N LYS A 272 9.90 -7.82 12.98
CA LYS A 272 9.48 -9.17 12.59
C LYS A 272 8.11 -9.19 11.93
N ARG A 273 7.13 -8.47 12.48
CA ARG A 273 5.77 -8.38 11.91
C ARG A 273 5.76 -7.62 10.59
N THR A 274 6.50 -6.51 10.51
CA THR A 274 6.67 -5.77 9.24
C THR A 274 7.22 -6.69 8.15
N ALA A 275 8.23 -7.50 8.47
CA ALA A 275 8.79 -8.45 7.53
C ALA A 275 7.78 -9.51 7.05
N GLN A 276 6.97 -10.05 7.97
CA GLN A 276 5.91 -11.01 7.64
C GLN A 276 4.81 -10.39 6.76
N VAL A 277 4.42 -9.14 7.03
CA VAL A 277 3.45 -8.41 6.20
C VAL A 277 4.01 -8.16 4.80
N SER A 278 5.27 -7.74 4.70
CA SER A 278 5.92 -7.54 3.40
C SER A 278 6.01 -8.82 2.59
N GLU A 279 6.32 -9.96 3.23
CA GLU A 279 6.31 -11.26 2.57
C GLU A 279 4.91 -11.62 2.02
N LYS A 280 3.85 -11.37 2.79
CA LYS A 280 2.46 -11.58 2.34
C LYS A 280 2.12 -10.69 1.15
N PHE A 281 2.45 -9.40 1.21
CA PHE A 281 2.23 -8.49 0.08
C PHE A 281 2.98 -8.95 -1.18
N GLY A 282 4.21 -9.45 -1.03
CA GLY A 282 4.99 -9.97 -2.15
C GLY A 282 4.34 -11.17 -2.84
N LYS A 283 3.58 -12.00 -2.12
CA LYS A 283 2.83 -13.14 -2.68
C LYS A 283 1.51 -12.73 -3.33
N VAL A 284 0.77 -11.81 -2.69
CA VAL A 284 -0.56 -11.40 -3.14
C VAL A 284 -0.53 -10.48 -4.35
N LEU A 285 0.49 -9.62 -4.46
CA LEU A 285 0.57 -8.63 -5.53
C LEU A 285 0.59 -9.28 -6.93
N PRO A 286 1.45 -10.27 -7.24
CA PRO A 286 1.45 -10.94 -8.54
C PRO A 286 0.14 -11.66 -8.86
N GLU A 287 -0.43 -12.38 -7.88
CA GLU A 287 -1.69 -13.11 -8.05
C GLU A 287 -2.85 -12.17 -8.39
N THR A 288 -2.90 -11.01 -7.72
CA THR A 288 -3.94 -10.00 -7.92
C THR A 288 -3.80 -9.35 -9.30
N VAL A 289 -2.58 -8.95 -9.67
CA VAL A 289 -2.29 -8.35 -10.99
C VAL A 289 -2.67 -9.31 -12.12
N ALA A 290 -2.28 -10.58 -12.02
CA ALA A 290 -2.61 -11.59 -13.01
C ALA A 290 -4.13 -11.80 -13.15
N THR A 291 -4.86 -11.82 -12.03
CA THR A 291 -6.32 -11.99 -12.02
C THR A 291 -7.04 -10.81 -12.66
N GLU A 292 -6.63 -9.57 -12.34
CA GLU A 292 -7.19 -8.36 -12.95
C GLU A 292 -6.91 -8.31 -14.45
N HIS A 293 -5.69 -8.66 -14.87
CA HIS A 293 -5.30 -8.70 -16.29
C HIS A 293 -6.11 -9.74 -17.07
N ALA A 294 -6.28 -10.94 -16.50
CA ALA A 294 -7.16 -11.96 -17.08
C ALA A 294 -8.59 -11.44 -17.21
N THR A 295 -9.12 -10.76 -16.18
CA THR A 295 -10.47 -10.18 -16.19
C THR A 295 -10.64 -9.17 -17.35
N VAL A 296 -9.70 -8.24 -17.51
CA VAL A 296 -9.70 -7.25 -18.60
C VAL A 296 -9.58 -7.91 -19.99
N GLN A 297 -8.82 -9.00 -20.11
CA GLN A 297 -8.71 -9.74 -21.37
C GLN A 297 -10.01 -10.48 -21.69
N THR A 298 -10.64 -11.11 -20.70
CA THR A 298 -11.91 -11.82 -20.89
C THR A 298 -13.06 -10.87 -21.26
N SER A 299 -13.20 -9.73 -20.58
CA SER A 299 -14.23 -8.73 -20.90
C SER A 299 -14.10 -8.20 -22.33
N PHE A 300 -12.86 -8.01 -22.79
CA PHE A 300 -12.58 -7.62 -24.16
C PHE A 300 -13.02 -8.69 -25.17
N LEU A 301 -12.67 -9.96 -24.95
CA LEU A 301 -13.07 -11.06 -25.84
C LEU A 301 -14.60 -11.19 -25.93
N GLU A 302 -15.30 -11.08 -24.81
CA GLU A 302 -16.77 -11.06 -24.80
C GLU A 302 -17.33 -9.91 -25.63
N THR A 303 -16.73 -8.72 -25.52
CA THR A 303 -17.14 -7.53 -26.31
C THR A 303 -16.94 -7.78 -27.79
N CYS A 304 -15.78 -8.30 -28.20
CA CYS A 304 -15.51 -8.64 -29.60
C CYS A 304 -16.47 -9.69 -30.14
N LEU A 305 -16.74 -10.76 -29.37
CA LEU A 305 -17.63 -11.85 -29.78
C LEU A 305 -19.11 -11.42 -29.86
N ARG A 306 -19.54 -10.46 -29.03
CA ARG A 306 -20.89 -9.87 -29.15
C ARG A 306 -21.05 -9.04 -30.41
N ILE A 307 -20.03 -8.27 -30.78
CA ILE A 307 -20.03 -7.46 -32.02
C ILE A 307 -20.07 -8.36 -33.27
N THR A 308 -19.51 -9.57 -33.22
CA THR A 308 -19.58 -10.51 -34.36
C THR A 308 -20.90 -11.25 -34.51
N ASN A 309 -21.76 -11.24 -33.47
CA ASN A 309 -23.06 -11.94 -33.46
C ASN A 309 -24.26 -11.00 -33.70
N SER A 310 -24.00 -9.73 -34.00
CA SER A 310 -24.97 -8.68 -34.34
C SER A 310 -24.79 -8.22 -35.78
#